data_AF-A0AAP0PNT1-F1
#
_entry.id   AF-A0AAP0PNT1-F1
#
_cell.length_a   1.000
_cell.length_b   1.000
_cell.length_c   1.000
_cell.angle_alpha   90.00
_cell.angle_beta   90.00
_cell.angle_gamma   90.00
#
_symmetry.space_group_name_H-M   'P 1'
#
loop_
_entity.id
_entity.type
_entity.pdbx_description
1 polymer ?
#
loop_
_entity_poly.entity_id
_entity_poly.type
_entity_poly.pdbx_seq_one_letter_code
_entity_poly.pdbx_strand_id
1 'polypeptide(L)'
;MVWARIADSRTLPVSGGHGCTPRTSSHRQRGNPARPQSIVSTTPSVSPPMGLRAGWIATLPVIGGPGCTPRPLMRHNPTFSRTLKIRAISTIPESESAEAISTEVEPPAIDLAFVHSVLLPDGTPDVQIRTACGGQKLREIMLNSNLELYGPYARPLFNCGGGGTCGTCIVEVVQGKELLSPRTEKEKDILKKKPKTWRLACQTTVGKEDSRGQVVIQQLPEWKAHEWDHEQIKKEGLPPFC
;
A
#
# COMPACT_ATOMS: atom_id res chain seq x y z
N MET A 1 -55.75 9.45 -16.30
CA MET A 1 -57.09 8.88 -16.05
C MET A 1 -56.93 7.69 -15.12
N VAL A 2 -57.68 7.73 -14.02
CA VAL A 2 -57.76 6.76 -12.92
C VAL A 2 -58.49 5.50 -13.38
N TRP A 3 -58.15 4.35 -12.78
CA TRP A 3 -58.98 3.21 -12.32
C TRP A 3 -57.95 2.16 -11.82
N ALA A 4 -57.75 1.79 -10.54
CA ALA A 4 -58.58 1.47 -9.39
C ALA A 4 -59.18 0.04 -9.39
N ARG A 5 -58.81 -0.73 -8.35
CA ARG A 5 -59.51 -1.87 -7.67
C ARG A 5 -59.32 -3.29 -8.26
N ILE A 6 -59.35 -4.40 -7.51
CA ILE A 6 -59.41 -4.77 -6.08
C ILE A 6 -59.06 -6.27 -5.93
N ALA A 7 -58.58 -6.63 -4.74
CA ALA A 7 -58.45 -7.92 -4.01
C ALA A 7 -59.08 -9.25 -4.53
N ASP A 8 -58.44 -10.38 -4.19
CA ASP A 8 -59.01 -11.45 -3.32
C ASP A 8 -57.88 -12.43 -2.88
N SER A 9 -57.49 -12.46 -1.60
CA SER A 9 -57.75 -13.50 -0.57
C SER A 9 -57.70 -14.97 -1.02
N ARG A 10 -56.82 -15.76 -0.37
CA ARG A 10 -57.22 -17.00 0.34
C ARG A 10 -56.09 -17.57 1.20
N THR A 11 -56.54 -17.99 2.37
CA THR A 11 -55.86 -18.47 3.58
C THR A 11 -55.73 -20.00 3.63
N LEU A 12 -54.57 -20.48 4.16
CA LEU A 12 -54.32 -21.60 5.12
C LEU A 12 -54.77 -23.04 4.75
N PRO A 13 -54.25 -24.16 5.35
CA PRO A 13 -53.71 -24.36 6.72
C PRO A 13 -52.41 -25.22 6.87
N VAL A 14 -51.55 -25.01 7.89
CA VAL A 14 -51.41 -25.59 9.27
C VAL A 14 -50.88 -27.04 9.38
N SER A 15 -49.96 -27.19 10.35
CA SER A 15 -49.51 -28.37 11.13
C SER A 15 -48.12 -28.93 10.75
N GLY A 16 -47.19 -29.21 11.66
CA GLY A 16 -47.13 -29.11 13.13
C GLY A 16 -45.90 -29.87 13.67
N GLY A 17 -45.59 -29.65 14.96
CA GLY A 17 -44.77 -30.52 15.82
C GLY A 17 -43.26 -30.23 15.85
N HIS A 18 -42.65 -29.68 16.91
CA HIS A 18 -42.47 -30.12 18.32
C HIS A 18 -41.06 -30.70 18.54
N GLY A 19 -40.31 -30.12 19.49
CA GLY A 19 -39.07 -30.73 19.97
C GLY A 19 -38.15 -29.84 20.80
N CYS A 20 -38.63 -29.31 21.93
CA CYS A 20 -37.75 -28.84 23.01
C CYS A 20 -37.39 -30.01 23.93
N THR A 21 -36.10 -30.19 24.25
CA THR A 21 -35.64 -31.01 25.39
C THR A 21 -34.62 -30.24 26.23
N PRO A 22 -34.63 -30.38 27.56
CA PRO A 22 -33.77 -29.64 28.48
C PRO A 22 -32.46 -30.37 28.84
N ARG A 23 -31.44 -29.55 29.13
CA ARG A 23 -30.46 -29.63 30.24
C ARG A 23 -29.94 -31.00 30.68
N THR A 24 -28.63 -31.21 30.55
CA THR A 24 -27.80 -31.81 31.62
C THR A 24 -26.46 -31.09 31.74
N SER A 25 -26.28 -30.39 32.86
CA SER A 25 -25.01 -29.88 33.36
C SER A 25 -24.24 -30.98 34.08
N SER A 26 -23.09 -31.41 33.56
CA SER A 26 -22.15 -32.26 34.29
C SER A 26 -20.96 -31.43 34.77
N HIS A 27 -21.06 -31.04 36.04
CA HIS A 27 -20.00 -30.49 36.85
C HIS A 27 -18.96 -31.59 37.15
N ARG A 28 -17.73 -31.47 36.62
CA ARG A 28 -16.58 -32.25 37.09
C ARG A 28 -15.49 -31.31 37.59
N GLN A 29 -15.54 -31.04 38.89
CA GLN A 29 -14.40 -30.55 39.66
C GLN A 29 -13.36 -31.67 39.83
N ARG A 30 -12.09 -31.29 39.67
CA ARG A 30 -10.94 -31.55 40.55
C ARG A 30 -9.69 -31.86 39.75
N GLY A 31 -8.61 -31.14 40.08
CA GLY A 31 -7.25 -31.52 39.73
C GLY A 31 -6.38 -30.33 39.37
N ASN A 32 -6.10 -29.45 40.35
CA ASN A 32 -4.96 -28.55 40.28
C ASN A 32 -3.82 -29.20 41.08
N PRO A 33 -2.70 -29.59 40.46
CA PRO A 33 -1.48 -29.80 41.20
C PRO A 33 -0.42 -28.75 40.85
N ALA A 34 -0.05 -28.02 41.91
CA ALA A 34 1.30 -27.61 42.26
C ALA A 34 2.17 -26.88 41.23
N ARG A 35 2.31 -25.57 41.49
CA ARG A 35 3.56 -24.82 41.33
C ARG A 35 4.66 -25.45 42.21
N PRO A 36 5.85 -25.71 41.68
CA PRO A 36 7.07 -25.25 42.36
C PRO A 36 8.03 -24.60 41.36
N GLN A 37 8.37 -23.34 41.59
CA GLN A 37 9.62 -22.86 42.20
C GLN A 37 10.63 -22.42 41.13
N SER A 38 10.98 -21.14 41.25
CA SER A 38 12.10 -20.44 40.66
C SER A 38 13.37 -21.27 40.72
N ILE A 39 13.98 -21.52 39.57
CA ILE A 39 15.37 -21.95 39.48
C ILE A 39 16.17 -20.81 38.87
N VAL A 40 17.28 -20.59 39.54
CA VAL A 40 18.16 -19.45 39.55
C VAL A 40 18.96 -19.36 38.26
N SER A 41 19.16 -18.14 37.82
CA SER A 41 20.13 -17.68 36.83
C SER A 41 21.49 -18.39 36.96
N THR A 42 21.98 -18.95 35.86
CA THR A 42 23.41 -19.20 35.67
C THR A 42 23.75 -19.00 34.20
N THR A 43 24.28 -17.82 33.90
CA THR A 43 24.92 -17.50 32.62
C THR A 43 26.33 -18.08 32.60
N PRO A 44 26.73 -18.88 31.60
CA PRO A 44 28.15 -19.09 31.33
C PRO A 44 28.69 -17.88 30.55
N SER A 45 29.50 -17.09 31.27
CA SER A 45 30.43 -16.10 30.71
C SER A 45 31.52 -16.83 29.92
N VAL A 46 31.53 -16.68 28.60
CA VAL A 46 32.64 -17.11 27.74
C VAL A 46 33.23 -15.87 27.08
N SER A 47 34.40 -15.47 27.57
CA SER A 47 35.25 -14.44 26.97
C SER A 47 35.98 -15.00 25.75
N PRO A 48 36.00 -14.31 24.60
CA PRO A 48 37.00 -14.56 23.57
C PRO A 48 38.24 -13.65 23.74
N PRO A 49 39.42 -14.10 23.29
CA PRO A 49 40.70 -13.43 23.49
C PRO A 49 40.95 -12.24 22.54
N MET A 50 41.78 -11.32 23.01
CA MET A 50 42.41 -10.24 22.24
C MET A 50 43.27 -10.79 21.10
N GLY A 51 43.11 -10.21 19.90
CA GLY A 51 43.98 -10.46 18.76
C GLY A 51 43.98 -9.27 17.82
N LEU A 52 45.09 -8.52 17.81
CA LEU A 52 45.39 -7.49 16.83
C LEU A 52 45.48 -8.10 15.42
N ARG A 53 44.99 -7.37 14.41
CA ARG A 53 45.71 -7.15 13.14
C ARG A 53 45.06 -6.03 12.34
N ALA A 54 45.84 -4.98 12.12
CA ALA A 54 45.60 -3.97 11.10
C ALA A 54 45.62 -4.63 9.71
N GLY A 55 44.59 -4.36 8.92
CA GLY A 55 44.47 -4.76 7.52
C GLY A 55 43.83 -3.62 6.75
N TRP A 56 44.60 -3.05 5.83
CA TRP A 56 44.19 -1.95 4.97
C TRP A 56 43.14 -2.45 3.97
N ILE A 57 41.95 -1.84 3.95
CA ILE A 57 40.97 -2.08 2.88
C ILE A 57 41.09 -0.92 1.88
N ALA A 58 41.53 -1.27 0.68
CA ALA A 58 41.53 -0.41 -0.48
C ALA A 58 40.10 0.07 -0.79
N THR A 59 39.91 1.38 -0.78
CA THR A 59 38.73 2.04 -1.35
C THR A 59 38.67 1.76 -2.85
N LEU A 60 37.70 0.95 -3.26
CA LEU A 60 37.25 0.89 -4.65
C LEU A 60 36.36 2.11 -4.94
N PRO A 61 36.50 2.77 -6.10
CA PRO A 61 35.62 3.84 -6.50
C PRO A 61 34.22 3.27 -6.80
N VAL A 62 33.22 3.77 -6.09
CA VAL A 62 31.81 3.62 -6.45
C VAL A 62 31.60 4.36 -7.76
N ILE A 63 31.43 3.61 -8.84
CA ILE A 63 30.97 4.13 -10.12
C ILE A 63 29.48 4.45 -9.91
N GLY A 64 29.19 5.75 -9.76
CA GLY A 64 27.83 6.25 -9.62
C GLY A 64 27.03 6.00 -10.90
N GLY A 65 26.04 5.11 -10.81
CA GLY A 65 24.94 5.05 -11.78
C GLY A 65 23.99 6.24 -11.58
N PRO A 66 23.21 6.62 -12.61
CA PRO A 66 22.26 7.72 -12.54
C PRO A 66 21.06 7.30 -11.67
N GLY A 67 21.18 7.51 -10.36
CA GLY A 67 20.05 7.41 -9.44
C GLY A 67 19.05 8.53 -9.75
N CYS A 68 17.78 8.18 -9.90
CA CYS A 68 16.68 9.14 -9.90
C CYS A 68 16.70 9.90 -8.56
N THR A 69 17.15 11.15 -8.59
CA THR A 69 17.19 12.01 -7.41
C THR A 69 15.78 12.51 -7.08
N PRO A 70 15.35 12.48 -5.82
CA PRO A 70 14.16 13.19 -5.40
C PRO A 70 14.37 14.70 -5.60
N ARG A 71 13.47 15.37 -6.35
CA ARG A 71 13.48 16.83 -6.47
C ARG A 71 13.31 17.47 -5.09
N PRO A 72 14.17 18.43 -4.67
CA PRO A 72 13.93 19.23 -3.48
C PRO A 72 12.70 20.11 -3.69
N LEU A 73 11.73 20.04 -2.77
CA LEU A 73 10.61 20.98 -2.73
C LEU A 73 11.14 22.36 -2.27
N MET A 74 11.30 23.30 -3.21
CA MET A 74 11.54 24.70 -2.86
C MET A 74 10.28 25.28 -2.22
N ARG A 75 10.41 25.66 -0.95
CA ARG A 75 9.39 26.34 -0.17
C ARG A 75 9.38 27.81 -0.59
N HIS A 76 8.45 28.21 -1.46
CA HIS A 76 8.25 29.62 -1.80
C HIS A 76 7.36 30.30 -0.76
N ASN A 77 7.89 31.34 -0.13
CA ASN A 77 7.14 32.29 0.69
C ASN A 77 6.73 33.48 -0.18
N PRO A 78 5.44 33.80 -0.35
CA PRO A 78 5.04 34.93 -1.18
C PRO A 78 4.98 36.19 -0.32
N THR A 79 5.82 37.18 -0.63
CA THR A 79 5.61 38.57 -0.21
C THR A 79 5.37 39.43 -1.44
N PHE A 80 4.38 40.31 -1.29
CA PHE A 80 3.63 40.99 -2.33
C PHE A 80 4.22 42.38 -2.67
N SER A 81 4.06 42.80 -3.94
CA SER A 81 4.21 44.17 -4.49
C SER A 81 5.64 44.73 -4.62
N ARG A 82 6.04 45.49 -5.66
CA ARG A 82 5.33 46.32 -6.65
C ARG A 82 6.28 46.65 -7.83
N THR A 83 5.73 46.69 -9.04
CA THR A 83 6.09 47.50 -10.24
C THR A 83 7.56 47.83 -10.55
N LEU A 84 8.08 47.34 -11.68
CA LEU A 84 8.98 48.11 -12.55
C LEU A 84 8.78 47.72 -14.03
N LYS A 85 8.78 48.73 -14.88
CA LYS A 85 8.37 48.76 -16.29
C LYS A 85 9.64 48.70 -17.14
N ILE A 86 9.84 47.65 -17.94
CA ILE A 86 10.92 47.60 -18.93
C ILE A 86 10.35 47.16 -20.28
N ARG A 87 10.54 48.01 -21.29
CA ARG A 87 10.35 47.74 -22.72
C ARG A 87 11.72 47.91 -23.35
N ALA A 88 12.20 46.91 -24.08
CA ALA A 88 13.03 47.11 -25.28
C ALA A 88 13.09 45.82 -26.09
N ILE A 89 13.01 46.02 -27.41
CA ILE A 89 12.85 45.06 -28.50
C ILE A 89 14.23 44.54 -28.94
N SER A 90 14.31 43.29 -29.39
CA SER A 90 15.39 42.85 -30.27
C SER A 90 14.86 41.78 -31.23
N THR A 91 14.84 42.14 -32.50
CA THR A 91 14.59 41.30 -33.67
C THR A 91 15.84 40.49 -34.00
N ILE A 92 15.72 39.17 -34.12
CA ILE A 92 16.69 38.29 -34.78
C ILE A 92 15.88 37.33 -35.68
N PRO A 93 16.30 37.09 -36.93
CA PRO A 93 15.45 36.52 -37.98
C PRO A 93 15.24 35.00 -37.87
N GLU A 94 14.17 34.60 -38.55
CA GLU A 94 13.73 33.25 -38.90
C GLU A 94 14.74 32.53 -39.81
N SER A 95 15.16 31.32 -39.41
CA SER A 95 15.81 30.23 -40.18
C SER A 95 16.56 29.35 -39.15
N GLU A 96 16.42 28.04 -39.04
CA GLU A 96 15.75 27.00 -39.80
C GLU A 96 15.22 25.99 -38.78
N SER A 97 14.01 25.49 -39.03
CA SER A 97 13.48 24.31 -38.37
C SER A 97 14.29 23.11 -38.85
N ALA A 98 15.36 22.79 -38.13
CA ALA A 98 15.94 21.46 -38.16
C ALA A 98 15.16 20.63 -37.13
N GLU A 99 14.30 19.75 -37.64
CA GLU A 99 13.64 18.69 -36.91
C GLU A 99 14.69 17.86 -36.15
N ALA A 100 14.99 18.26 -34.92
CA ALA A 100 15.48 17.34 -33.93
C ALA A 100 14.25 16.59 -33.40
N ILE A 101 13.97 15.42 -33.98
CA ILE A 101 13.24 14.37 -33.29
C ILE A 101 14.11 13.97 -32.08
N SER A 102 13.98 14.73 -31.00
CA SER A 102 14.27 14.25 -29.67
C SER A 102 13.16 13.27 -29.35
N THR A 103 13.40 11.98 -29.64
CA THR A 103 12.83 10.93 -28.80
C THR A 103 13.37 11.20 -27.40
N GLU A 104 12.71 12.06 -26.63
CA GLU A 104 12.91 12.14 -25.20
C GLU A 104 12.52 10.75 -24.70
N VAL A 105 13.53 9.90 -24.47
CA VAL A 105 13.32 8.59 -23.86
C VAL A 105 12.87 8.89 -22.43
N GLU A 106 11.55 8.99 -22.27
CA GLU A 106 10.93 9.24 -20.96
C GLU A 106 11.52 8.23 -19.98
N PRO A 107 12.02 8.64 -18.81
CA PRO A 107 12.66 7.71 -17.89
C PRO A 107 11.68 6.59 -17.51
N PRO A 108 12.14 5.33 -17.41
CA PRO A 108 11.26 4.23 -17.02
C PRO A 108 10.63 4.49 -15.65
N ALA A 109 9.30 4.51 -15.62
CA ALA A 109 8.53 4.76 -14.43
C ALA A 109 7.29 3.86 -14.37
N ILE A 110 6.86 3.57 -13.14
CA ILE A 110 5.66 2.79 -12.87
C ILE A 110 4.63 3.71 -12.22
N ASP A 111 3.41 3.68 -12.75
CA ASP A 111 2.28 4.39 -12.19
C ASP A 111 1.54 3.51 -11.19
N LEU A 112 1.34 4.04 -9.99
CA LEU A 112 0.69 3.39 -8.87
C LEU A 112 -0.62 4.09 -8.60
N ALA A 113 -1.71 3.38 -8.87
CA ALA A 113 -3.07 3.80 -8.58
C ALA A 113 -3.49 3.29 -7.20
N PHE A 114 -3.70 4.19 -6.25
CA PHE A 114 -4.11 3.85 -4.90
C PHE A 114 -5.59 4.14 -4.70
N VAL A 115 -6.38 3.08 -4.54
CA VAL A 115 -7.82 3.18 -4.29
C VAL A 115 -8.06 3.25 -2.78
N HIS A 116 -8.77 4.28 -2.33
CA HIS A 116 -9.09 4.47 -0.92
C HIS A 116 -10.11 3.42 -0.44
N SER A 117 -10.23 3.21 0.87
CA SER A 117 -11.14 2.25 1.47
C SER A 117 -12.58 2.78 1.64
N VAL A 118 -12.78 4.07 1.37
CA VAL A 118 -14.06 4.79 1.48
C VAL A 118 -14.37 5.39 0.10
N LEU A 119 -15.60 5.20 -0.41
CA LEU A 119 -16.03 5.83 -1.67
C LEU A 119 -16.23 7.32 -1.45
N LEU A 120 -16.16 8.06 -2.55
CA LEU A 120 -16.65 9.42 -2.61
C LEU A 120 -18.18 9.45 -2.39
N PRO A 121 -18.77 10.61 -2.03
CA PRO A 121 -20.21 10.74 -1.79
C PRO A 121 -21.11 10.37 -2.98
N ASP A 122 -20.54 10.38 -4.19
CA ASP A 122 -21.21 9.97 -5.43
C ASP A 122 -21.17 8.44 -5.67
N GLY A 123 -20.47 7.69 -4.82
CA GLY A 123 -20.31 6.24 -4.93
C GLY A 123 -19.13 5.79 -5.82
N THR A 124 -18.30 6.72 -6.30
CA THR A 124 -17.11 6.38 -7.09
C THR A 124 -15.90 6.11 -6.21
N PRO A 125 -14.95 5.24 -6.64
CA PRO A 125 -13.72 5.01 -5.89
C PRO A 125 -12.85 6.27 -5.89
N ASP A 126 -12.37 6.67 -4.71
CA ASP A 126 -11.34 7.71 -4.60
C ASP A 126 -9.97 7.10 -4.98
N VAL A 127 -9.40 7.56 -6.10
CA VAL A 127 -8.15 7.02 -6.66
C VAL A 127 -7.08 8.09 -6.68
N GLN A 128 -5.96 7.81 -6.01
CA GLN A 128 -4.79 8.67 -5.98
C GLN A 128 -3.64 8.04 -6.76
N ILE A 129 -3.16 8.73 -7.80
CA ILE A 129 -2.09 8.22 -8.67
C ILE A 129 -0.74 8.77 -8.23
N ARG A 130 0.30 7.92 -8.21
CA ARG A 130 1.68 8.33 -7.98
C ARG A 130 2.62 7.61 -8.92
N THR A 131 3.63 8.31 -9.41
CA THR A 131 4.67 7.74 -10.26
C THR A 131 5.89 7.41 -9.41
N ALA A 132 6.46 6.23 -9.60
CA ALA A 132 7.64 5.77 -8.88
C ALA A 132 8.64 5.07 -9.81
N CYS A 133 9.93 5.28 -9.54
CA CYS A 133 11.00 4.48 -10.12
C CYS A 133 10.97 3.07 -9.53
N GLY A 134 11.33 2.06 -10.33
CA GLY A 134 11.43 0.70 -9.84
C GLY A 134 12.54 0.52 -8.79
N GLY A 135 12.48 -0.58 -8.05
CA GLY A 135 13.37 -0.88 -6.92
C GLY A 135 12.90 -0.31 -5.57
N GLN A 136 11.94 0.61 -5.54
CA GLN A 136 11.44 1.24 -4.30
C GLN A 136 10.48 0.33 -3.51
N LYS A 137 10.47 0.49 -2.17
CA LYS A 137 9.49 -0.20 -1.30
C LYS A 137 8.15 0.50 -1.37
N LEU A 138 7.08 -0.29 -1.55
CA LEU A 138 5.73 0.24 -1.68
C LEU A 138 5.30 1.05 -0.44
N ARG A 139 5.69 0.62 0.76
CA ARG A 139 5.45 1.38 2.00
C ARG A 139 6.04 2.79 1.96
N GLU A 140 7.25 2.95 1.45
CA GLU A 140 7.92 4.26 1.43
C GLU A 140 7.21 5.20 0.47
N ILE A 141 6.85 4.71 -0.72
CA ILE A 141 6.08 5.49 -1.70
C ILE A 141 4.76 5.98 -1.10
N MET A 142 4.03 5.10 -0.41
CA MET A 142 2.76 5.45 0.24
C MET A 142 2.95 6.50 1.34
N LEU A 143 3.92 6.30 2.23
CA LEU A 143 4.17 7.22 3.34
C LEU A 143 4.68 8.58 2.86
N ASN A 144 5.59 8.61 1.88
CA ASN A 144 6.11 9.84 1.29
C ASN A 144 5.05 10.63 0.53
N SER A 145 4.02 9.94 0.04
CA SER A 145 2.88 10.53 -0.68
C SER A 145 1.70 10.89 0.24
N ASN A 146 1.88 10.82 1.55
CA ASN A 146 0.85 11.04 2.57
C ASN A 146 -0.38 10.11 2.45
N LEU A 147 -0.21 8.93 1.85
CA LEU A 147 -1.28 7.95 1.70
C LEU A 147 -1.52 7.17 3.01
N GLU A 148 -2.78 6.80 3.24
CA GLU A 148 -3.21 6.09 4.43
C GLU A 148 -2.91 4.59 4.33
N LEU A 149 -1.70 4.20 4.73
CA LEU A 149 -1.32 2.79 4.78
C LEU A 149 -1.79 2.06 6.05
N TYR A 150 -1.77 2.73 7.18
CA TYR A 150 -2.18 2.14 8.45
C TYR A 150 -3.55 2.70 8.78
N GLY A 151 -4.53 1.84 9.01
CA GLY A 151 -5.88 2.26 9.34
C GLY A 151 -5.91 3.13 10.60
N PRO A 152 -7.08 3.71 10.93
CA PRO A 152 -7.23 4.72 11.98
C PRO A 152 -6.67 4.29 13.35
N TYR A 153 -6.59 2.99 13.62
CA TYR A 153 -6.08 2.44 14.89
C TYR A 153 -4.61 1.98 14.85
N ALA A 154 -3.98 1.89 13.68
CA ALA A 154 -2.66 1.28 13.51
C ALA A 154 -1.51 2.28 13.39
N ARG A 155 -1.76 3.55 13.01
CA ARG A 155 -0.72 4.56 12.75
C ARG A 155 0.21 4.85 13.94
N PRO A 156 -0.27 5.24 15.13
CA PRO A 156 0.63 5.79 16.16
C PRO A 156 1.30 4.75 17.07
N LEU A 157 0.80 3.51 17.15
CA LEU A 157 1.20 2.59 18.24
C LEU A 157 1.63 1.17 17.80
N PHE A 158 1.32 0.73 16.57
CA PHE A 158 1.48 -0.69 16.19
C PHE A 158 2.04 -0.90 14.77
N ASN A 159 3.16 -0.24 14.43
CA ASN A 159 3.89 -0.56 13.20
C ASN A 159 5.36 -0.90 13.48
N CYS A 160 5.87 -1.96 12.83
CA CYS A 160 7.25 -2.45 13.01
C CYS A 160 8.29 -1.68 12.17
N GLY A 161 7.98 -0.47 11.71
CA GLY A 161 8.89 0.30 10.85
C GLY A 161 9.19 -0.31 9.47
N GLY A 162 8.57 -1.44 9.12
CA GLY A 162 8.83 -2.17 7.88
C GLY A 162 9.57 -3.50 8.06
N GLY A 163 9.82 -3.96 9.30
CA GLY A 163 10.45 -5.26 9.58
C GLY A 163 9.67 -6.50 9.15
N GLY A 164 8.40 -6.33 8.75
CA GLY A 164 7.56 -7.41 8.24
C GLY A 164 7.05 -8.38 9.31
N THR A 165 6.90 -7.93 10.57
CA THR A 165 6.47 -8.76 11.70
C THR A 165 5.09 -8.39 12.25
N CYS A 166 4.72 -7.11 12.20
CA CYS A 166 3.44 -6.63 12.77
C CYS A 166 2.21 -6.94 11.90
N GLY A 167 2.38 -7.18 10.60
CA GLY A 167 1.27 -7.39 9.68
C GLY A 167 0.32 -6.20 9.50
N THR A 168 0.71 -4.97 9.83
CA THR A 168 -0.19 -3.79 9.73
C THR A 168 -0.08 -3.02 8.41
N CYS A 169 0.93 -3.31 7.59
CA CYS A 169 1.17 -2.67 6.29
C CYS A 169 0.40 -3.37 5.14
N ILE A 170 -0.85 -3.81 5.38
CA ILE A 170 -1.61 -4.65 4.43
C ILE A 170 -2.19 -3.81 3.30
N VAL A 171 -1.98 -4.27 2.07
CA VAL A 171 -2.62 -3.75 0.86
C VAL A 171 -3.12 -4.90 0.00
N GLU A 172 -4.10 -4.63 -0.85
CA GLU A 172 -4.57 -5.58 -1.86
C GLU A 172 -4.10 -5.15 -3.24
N VAL A 173 -3.45 -6.07 -3.96
CA VAL A 173 -3.02 -5.83 -5.35
C VAL A 173 -4.16 -6.24 -6.26
N VAL A 174 -4.78 -5.25 -6.91
CA VAL A 174 -5.91 -5.43 -7.81
C VAL A 174 -5.43 -5.77 -9.22
N GLN A 175 -4.38 -5.07 -9.70
CA GLN A 175 -3.76 -5.26 -11.01
C GLN A 175 -2.24 -5.02 -10.93
N GLY A 176 -1.48 -5.50 -11.93
CA GLY A 176 -0.03 -5.25 -12.02
C GLY A 176 0.82 -6.07 -11.04
N LYS A 177 0.38 -7.28 -10.68
CA LYS A 177 1.11 -8.13 -9.72
C LYS A 177 2.50 -8.55 -10.23
N GLU A 178 2.63 -8.71 -11.53
CA GLU A 178 3.85 -9.03 -12.26
C GLU A 178 4.91 -7.93 -12.18
N LEU A 179 4.49 -6.68 -11.95
CA LEU A 179 5.37 -5.54 -11.71
C LEU A 179 5.81 -5.44 -10.25
N LEU A 180 5.46 -6.40 -9.40
CA LEU A 180 5.84 -6.42 -7.99
C LEU A 180 6.76 -7.59 -7.69
N SER A 181 7.61 -7.42 -6.68
CA SER A 181 8.47 -8.50 -6.21
C SER A 181 7.65 -9.74 -5.80
N PRO A 182 8.21 -10.95 -5.95
CA PRO A 182 7.56 -12.15 -5.45
C PRO A 182 7.33 -12.05 -3.94
N ARG A 183 6.38 -12.85 -3.46
CA ARG A 183 5.97 -12.82 -2.05
C ARG A 183 7.04 -13.48 -1.17
N THR A 184 7.46 -12.78 -0.12
CA THR A 184 8.48 -13.28 0.82
C THR A 184 7.89 -14.28 1.82
N GLU A 185 8.75 -14.99 2.54
CA GLU A 185 8.38 -16.00 3.55
C GLU A 185 7.59 -15.35 4.69
N LYS A 186 8.04 -14.19 5.17
CA LYS A 186 7.31 -13.38 6.18
C LYS A 186 5.90 -13.04 5.74
N GLU A 187 5.73 -12.65 4.47
CA GLU A 187 4.41 -12.39 3.91
C GLU A 187 3.56 -13.67 3.85
N LYS A 188 4.14 -14.81 3.43
CA LYS A 188 3.46 -16.11 3.41
C LYS A 188 2.94 -16.47 4.81
N ASP A 189 3.75 -16.30 5.84
CA ASP A 189 3.41 -16.66 7.22
C ASP A 189 2.34 -15.75 7.84
N ILE A 190 2.48 -14.43 7.69
CA ILE A 190 1.54 -13.45 8.27
C ILE A 190 0.19 -13.50 7.55
N LEU A 191 0.20 -13.53 6.22
CA LEU A 191 -1.01 -13.44 5.40
C LEU A 191 -1.52 -14.85 4.99
N LYS A 192 -1.25 -15.89 5.79
CA LYS A 192 -1.64 -17.29 5.48
C LYS A 192 -3.15 -17.53 5.43
N LYS A 193 -3.93 -16.74 6.18
CA LYS A 193 -5.41 -16.81 6.23
C LYS A 193 -6.09 -15.77 5.33
N LYS A 194 -5.31 -15.03 4.53
CA LYS A 194 -5.81 -13.91 3.72
C LYS A 194 -5.75 -14.26 2.22
N PRO A 195 -6.50 -13.54 1.37
CA PRO A 195 -6.45 -13.72 -0.07
C PRO A 195 -5.02 -13.62 -0.63
N LYS A 196 -4.75 -14.33 -1.73
CA LYS A 196 -3.42 -14.32 -2.39
C LYS A 196 -3.09 -12.97 -3.05
N THR A 197 -4.09 -12.12 -3.28
CA THR A 197 -3.95 -10.75 -3.78
C THR A 197 -3.36 -9.81 -2.72
N TRP A 198 -3.43 -10.18 -1.43
CA TRP A 198 -2.96 -9.34 -0.35
C TRP A 198 -1.45 -9.43 -0.17
N ARG A 199 -0.84 -8.27 0.08
CA ARG A 199 0.59 -8.08 0.24
C ARG A 199 0.90 -7.23 1.46
N LEU A 200 2.10 -7.39 1.99
CA LEU A 200 2.67 -6.44 2.93
C LEU A 200 3.41 -5.38 2.12
N ALA A 201 2.89 -4.15 2.08
CA ALA A 201 3.49 -3.04 1.36
C ALA A 201 4.95 -2.79 1.79
N CYS A 202 5.26 -3.09 3.05
CA CYS A 202 6.61 -2.97 3.58
C CYS A 202 7.61 -4.03 3.09
N GLN A 203 7.14 -5.17 2.61
CA GLN A 203 8.00 -6.22 2.05
C GLN A 203 8.03 -6.18 0.52
N THR A 204 7.00 -5.59 -0.09
CA THR A 204 6.83 -5.50 -1.54
C THR A 204 7.72 -4.42 -2.14
N THR A 205 8.51 -4.80 -3.15
CA THR A 205 9.27 -3.87 -4.00
C THR A 205 8.54 -3.68 -5.33
N VAL A 206 8.47 -2.44 -5.80
CA VAL A 206 7.86 -2.05 -7.07
C VAL A 206 8.89 -2.18 -8.18
N GLY A 207 8.65 -3.02 -9.17
CA GLY A 207 9.41 -3.15 -10.41
C GLY A 207 10.92 -3.38 -10.25
N LYS A 208 11.60 -3.29 -11.40
CA LYS A 208 13.04 -3.07 -11.54
C LYS A 208 13.26 -1.67 -12.12
N GLU A 209 14.49 -1.20 -12.14
CA GLU A 209 14.86 0.15 -12.59
C GLU A 209 14.39 0.47 -14.02
N ASP A 210 14.25 -0.54 -14.88
CA ASP A 210 13.83 -0.44 -16.28
C ASP A 210 12.33 -0.69 -16.50
N SER A 211 11.59 -1.04 -15.44
CA SER A 211 10.20 -1.46 -15.56
C SER A 211 9.27 -0.28 -15.83
N ARG A 212 8.27 -0.52 -16.70
CA ARG A 212 7.20 0.42 -17.03
C ARG A 212 5.85 -0.25 -16.90
N GLY A 213 4.83 0.53 -16.57
CA GLY A 213 3.44 0.06 -16.54
C GLY A 213 2.68 0.60 -15.34
N GLN A 214 1.56 -0.03 -15.03
CA GLN A 214 0.64 0.43 -14.01
C GLN A 214 0.31 -0.67 -13.00
N VAL A 215 0.21 -0.31 -11.73
CA VAL A 215 -0.24 -1.19 -10.64
C VAL A 215 -1.42 -0.54 -9.94
N VAL A 216 -2.48 -1.30 -9.72
CA VAL A 216 -3.67 -0.84 -8.97
C VAL A 216 -3.67 -1.49 -7.60
N ILE A 217 -3.75 -0.67 -6.56
CA ILE A 217 -3.56 -1.06 -5.17
C ILE A 217 -4.75 -0.55 -4.35
N GLN A 218 -5.49 -1.47 -3.75
CA GLN A 218 -6.51 -1.14 -2.75
C GLN A 218 -5.86 -0.90 -1.39
N GLN A 219 -6.10 0.28 -0.83
CA GLN A 219 -5.70 0.66 0.52
C GLN A 219 -6.62 -0.01 1.55
N LEU A 220 -6.04 -0.42 2.69
CA LEU A 220 -6.78 -0.93 3.85
C LEU A 220 -7.87 -1.95 3.49
N PRO A 221 -7.52 -3.09 2.84
CA PRO A 221 -8.52 -4.03 2.34
C PRO A 221 -9.33 -4.72 3.46
N GLU A 222 -8.90 -4.64 4.72
CA GLU A 222 -9.67 -5.07 5.88
C GLU A 222 -10.77 -4.08 6.29
N TRP A 223 -10.65 -2.83 5.87
CA TRP A 223 -11.52 -1.71 6.25
C TRP A 223 -12.38 -1.21 5.08
N LYS A 224 -12.37 -1.91 3.94
CA LYS A 224 -13.23 -1.57 2.80
C LYS A 224 -14.69 -1.79 3.21
N ALA A 225 -15.46 -0.70 3.30
CA ALA A 225 -16.87 -0.74 3.70
C ALA A 225 -17.79 -1.21 2.55
N HIS A 226 -17.27 -1.22 1.33
CA HIS A 226 -17.98 -1.51 0.09
C HIS A 226 -17.04 -2.29 -0.83
N GLU A 227 -17.64 -3.12 -1.68
CA GLU A 227 -16.96 -3.63 -2.86
C GLU A 227 -17.13 -2.59 -3.97
N TRP A 228 -16.11 -2.40 -4.81
CA TRP A 228 -16.20 -1.54 -6.00
C TRP A 228 -15.85 -2.35 -7.24
N ASP A 229 -16.36 -1.92 -8.40
CA ASP A 229 -16.17 -2.67 -9.63
C ASP A 229 -14.74 -2.46 -10.18
N HIS A 230 -13.87 -3.44 -9.92
CA HIS A 230 -12.51 -3.47 -10.44
C HIS A 230 -12.49 -3.52 -11.98
N GLU A 231 -13.57 -4.01 -12.61
CA GLU A 231 -13.69 -4.08 -14.06
C GLU A 231 -13.97 -2.72 -14.71
N GLN A 232 -14.59 -1.78 -13.98
CA GLN A 232 -14.78 -0.44 -14.48
C GLN A 232 -13.43 0.27 -14.69
N ILE A 233 -12.50 0.14 -13.73
CA ILE A 233 -11.12 0.65 -13.88
C ILE A 233 -10.38 -0.05 -15.03
N LYS A 234 -10.62 -1.35 -15.26
CA LYS A 234 -10.02 -2.06 -16.40
C LYS A 234 -10.53 -1.58 -17.75
N LYS A 235 -11.82 -1.20 -17.83
CA LYS A 235 -12.50 -0.84 -19.08
C LYS A 235 -12.32 0.63 -19.46
N GLU A 236 -12.50 1.52 -18.50
CA GLU A 236 -12.46 2.97 -18.74
C GLU A 236 -11.05 3.54 -18.65
N GLY A 237 -10.10 2.71 -18.16
CA GLY A 237 -8.77 3.17 -17.79
C GLY A 237 -8.82 3.99 -16.50
N LEU A 238 -7.67 4.23 -15.90
CA LEU A 238 -7.60 5.22 -14.84
C LEU A 238 -7.93 6.61 -15.41
N PRO A 239 -8.59 7.50 -14.64
CA PRO A 239 -8.80 8.88 -15.07
C PRO A 239 -7.45 9.50 -15.50
N PRO A 240 -7.47 10.37 -16.53
CA PRO A 240 -6.24 10.93 -17.07
C PRO A 240 -5.42 11.62 -15.99
N PHE A 241 -4.10 11.44 -16.06
CA PHE A 241 -3.13 12.11 -15.20
C PHE A 241 -3.36 13.63 -15.33
N CYS A 242 -3.79 14.28 -14.23
CA CYS A 242 -3.93 15.73 -14.15
C CYS A 242 -2.58 16.39 -13.84
#